data_AF-A0A3C1GH80-F1
#
_entry.id   AF-A0A3C1GH80-F1
#
_cell.length_a   1.000
_cell.length_b   1.000
_cell.length_c   1.000
_cell.angle_alpha   90.00
_cell.angle_beta   90.00
_cell.angle_gamma   90.00
#
_symmetry.space_group_name_H-M   'P 1'
#
loop_
_entity.id
_entity.type
_entity.pdbx_description
1 polymer ?
#
loop_
_entity_poly.entity_id
_entity_poly.type
_entity_poly.pdbx_seq_one_letter_code
_entity_poly.pdbx_strand_id
1 'polypeptide(L)'
;VLDVWIGLKVLAGLLVYLLLVVFIPLATVGARRYRLSRSSWRGIRFSFRGRARDFVKIFVVGSVASSFTFGLYYPFFDTQRHAFMTANSWFGTRRFDFDGAGRALFGPFLLTLLLTPFTLGLIWFWYLARKRRYFWGHTSFGAARFRSTVTGWPLLRLMAGNLLLLVLTLGLAWPWARVRSVRFAFRYLTLEGPLDLDAIQQDARAASATGEGLAGLLDVGGGFDLG
;
A
#
# COMPACT_ATOMS: atom_id res chain seq x y z
N VAL A 1 -44.28 6.45 1.64
CA VAL A 1 -43.40 6.60 2.83
C VAL A 1 -42.23 5.62 2.80
N LEU A 2 -42.45 4.32 2.54
CA LEU A 2 -41.38 3.31 2.47
C LEU A 2 -40.28 3.64 1.43
N ASP A 3 -40.66 4.12 0.24
CA ASP A 3 -39.70 4.41 -0.85
C ASP A 3 -38.78 5.59 -0.54
N VAL A 4 -39.28 6.58 0.22
CA VAL A 4 -38.49 7.75 0.67
C VAL A 4 -37.39 7.31 1.62
N TRP A 5 -37.70 6.41 2.55
CA TRP A 5 -36.71 5.86 3.49
C TRP A 5 -35.67 4.97 2.80
N ILE A 6 -36.06 4.24 1.76
CA ILE A 6 -35.13 3.45 0.94
C ILE A 6 -34.19 4.39 0.17
N GLY A 7 -34.73 5.40 -0.51
CA GLY A 7 -33.94 6.39 -1.24
C GLY A 7 -32.94 7.13 -0.33
N LEU A 8 -33.37 7.53 0.86
CA LEU A 8 -32.51 8.18 1.86
C LEU A 8 -31.36 7.27 2.32
N LYS A 9 -31.61 5.98 2.59
CA LYS A 9 -30.57 5.02 2.98
C LYS A 9 -29.55 4.79 1.85
N VAL A 10 -30.01 4.69 0.61
CA VAL A 10 -29.12 4.54 -0.56
C VAL A 10 -28.26 5.79 -0.73
N LEU A 11 -28.86 6.98 -0.67
CA LEU A 11 -28.13 8.24 -0.78
C LEU A 11 -27.08 8.40 0.34
N ALA A 12 -27.46 8.12 1.58
CA ALA A 12 -26.54 8.16 2.72
C ALA A 12 -25.39 7.15 2.55
N GLY A 13 -25.69 5.93 2.08
CA GLY A 13 -24.68 4.91 1.80
C GLY A 13 -23.69 5.33 0.70
N LEU A 14 -24.19 5.93 -0.38
CA LEU A 14 -23.35 6.46 -1.46
C LEU A 14 -22.48 7.62 -0.97
N LEU A 15 -23.02 8.54 -0.17
CA LEU A 15 -22.27 9.65 0.41
C LEU A 15 -21.13 9.13 1.30
N VAL A 16 -21.43 8.19 2.21
CA VAL A 16 -20.42 7.56 3.07
C VAL A 16 -19.36 6.85 2.24
N TYR A 17 -19.76 6.11 1.20
CA TYR A 17 -18.82 5.46 0.29
C TYR A 17 -17.89 6.46 -0.40
N LEU A 18 -18.43 7.54 -0.96
CA LEU A 18 -17.64 8.61 -1.60
C LEU A 18 -16.67 9.26 -0.61
N LEU A 19 -17.13 9.55 0.60
CA LEU A 19 -16.30 10.09 1.68
C LEU A 19 -15.16 9.14 2.01
N LEU A 20 -15.42 7.84 2.18
CA LEU A 20 -14.39 6.84 2.47
C LEU A 20 -13.38 6.69 1.32
N VAL A 21 -13.85 6.70 0.07
CA VAL A 21 -12.98 6.58 -1.12
C VAL A 21 -11.99 7.75 -1.22
N VAL A 22 -12.33 8.94 -0.71
CA VAL A 22 -11.41 10.09 -0.65
C VAL A 22 -10.61 10.11 0.66
N PHE A 23 -11.22 9.80 1.78
CA PHE A 23 -10.57 9.86 3.09
C PHE A 23 -9.47 8.80 3.25
N ILE A 24 -9.70 7.56 2.81
CA ILE A 24 -8.73 6.47 2.89
C ILE A 24 -7.39 6.80 2.21
N PRO A 25 -7.34 7.25 0.95
CA PRO A 25 -6.08 7.60 0.30
C PRO A 25 -5.38 8.80 0.97
N LEU A 26 -6.13 9.80 1.43
CA LEU A 26 -5.58 10.94 2.19
C LEU A 26 -4.90 10.47 3.48
N ALA A 27 -5.62 9.69 4.29
CA ALA A 27 -5.09 9.11 5.53
C ALA A 27 -3.88 8.21 5.27
N THR A 28 -3.89 7.45 4.17
CA THR A 28 -2.78 6.57 3.78
C THR A 28 -1.51 7.35 3.45
N VAL A 29 -1.63 8.45 2.69
CA VAL A 29 -0.51 9.34 2.35
C VAL A 29 0.02 10.06 3.59
N GLY A 30 -0.87 10.64 4.41
CA GLY A 30 -0.50 11.30 5.66
C GLY A 30 0.24 10.36 6.61
N ALA A 31 -0.31 9.16 6.84
CA ALA A 31 0.31 8.14 7.68
C ALA A 31 1.66 7.65 7.12
N ARG A 32 1.81 7.54 5.79
CA ARG A 32 3.09 7.18 5.17
C ARG A 32 4.13 8.28 5.33
N ARG A 33 3.75 9.54 5.11
CA ARG A 33 4.63 10.70 5.30
C ARG A 33 5.12 10.80 6.74
N TYR A 34 4.22 10.67 7.71
CA TYR A 34 4.55 10.66 9.13
C TYR A 34 5.49 9.52 9.52
N ARG A 35 5.20 8.28 9.09
CA ARG A 35 6.06 7.13 9.42
C ARG A 35 7.47 7.27 8.84
N LEU A 36 7.59 7.74 7.60
CA LEU A 36 8.90 7.90 6.96
C LEU A 36 9.70 9.04 7.58
N SER A 37 9.09 10.18 7.89
CA SER A 37 9.81 11.29 8.54
C SER A 37 10.33 10.94 9.94
N ARG A 38 9.68 10.00 10.62
CA ARG A 38 10.10 9.46 11.93
C ARG A 38 11.02 8.24 11.83
N SER A 39 11.21 7.68 10.64
CA SER A 39 12.13 6.56 10.42
C SER A 39 13.49 7.10 9.99
N SER A 40 14.55 6.66 10.66
CA SER A 40 15.93 7.00 10.29
C SER A 40 16.82 5.78 10.38
N TRP A 41 17.85 5.74 9.55
CA TRP A 41 18.85 4.70 9.55
C TRP A 41 20.21 5.30 9.18
N ARG A 42 21.27 4.94 9.91
CA ARG A 42 22.61 5.57 9.82
C ARG A 42 22.57 7.11 9.91
N GLY A 43 21.67 7.67 10.73
CA GLY A 43 21.49 9.13 10.86
C GLY A 43 20.77 9.80 9.69
N ILE A 44 20.46 9.07 8.61
CA ILE A 44 19.74 9.57 7.44
C ILE A 44 18.24 9.27 7.60
N ARG A 45 17.40 10.28 7.39
CA ARG A 45 15.93 10.18 7.50
C ARG A 45 15.30 9.75 6.18
N PHE A 46 14.22 9.00 6.30
CA PHE A 46 13.34 8.75 5.16
C PHE A 46 12.39 9.92 4.95
N SER A 47 11.96 10.13 3.70
CA SER A 47 10.93 11.13 3.38
C SER A 47 9.96 10.61 2.34
N PHE A 48 8.74 11.17 2.32
CA PHE A 48 7.72 10.85 1.34
C PHE A 48 7.31 12.13 0.61
N ARG A 49 7.60 12.19 -0.69
CA ARG A 49 7.40 13.40 -1.52
C ARG A 49 6.19 13.30 -2.45
N GLY A 50 5.34 12.29 -2.26
CA GLY A 50 4.13 12.10 -3.07
C GLY A 50 3.05 13.11 -2.70
N ARG A 51 2.38 13.67 -3.72
CA ARG A 51 1.22 14.55 -3.56
C ARG A 51 -0.04 13.74 -3.26
N ALA A 52 -0.81 14.18 -2.27
CA ALA A 52 -2.02 13.46 -1.85
C ALA A 52 -3.07 13.38 -2.96
N ARG A 53 -3.29 14.49 -3.69
CA ARG A 53 -4.23 14.56 -4.83
C ARG A 53 -3.95 13.54 -5.94
N ASP A 54 -2.67 13.28 -6.24
CA ASP A 54 -2.29 12.32 -7.28
C ASP A 54 -2.64 10.89 -6.84
N PHE A 55 -2.44 10.57 -5.56
CA PHE A 55 -2.85 9.29 -5.00
C PHE A 55 -4.38 9.15 -4.90
N VAL A 56 -5.09 10.22 -4.54
CA VAL A 56 -6.55 10.25 -4.52
C VAL A 56 -7.11 9.96 -5.91
N LYS A 57 -6.56 10.58 -6.97
CA LYS A 57 -6.96 10.29 -8.37
C LYS A 57 -6.79 8.82 -8.72
N ILE A 58 -5.62 8.22 -8.41
CA ILE A 58 -5.37 6.78 -8.63
C ILE A 58 -6.39 5.94 -7.85
N PHE A 59 -6.70 6.33 -6.61
CA PHE A 59 -7.63 5.61 -5.75
C PHE A 59 -9.08 5.67 -6.25
N VAL A 60 -9.58 6.86 -6.61
CA VAL A 60 -10.93 7.07 -7.13
C VAL A 60 -11.11 6.35 -8.46
N VAL A 61 -10.24 6.62 -9.44
CA VAL A 61 -10.32 5.99 -10.78
C VAL A 61 -10.18 4.47 -10.67
N GLY A 62 -9.24 3.99 -9.86
CA GLY A 62 -9.04 2.56 -9.64
C GLY A 62 -10.20 1.88 -8.93
N SER A 63 -10.85 2.56 -7.98
CA SER A 63 -12.05 2.05 -7.29
C SER A 63 -13.23 1.97 -8.25
N VAL A 64 -13.49 3.03 -9.03
CA VAL A 64 -14.56 3.07 -10.04
C VAL A 64 -14.34 2.00 -11.10
N ALA A 65 -13.14 1.91 -11.69
CA ALA A 65 -12.81 0.91 -12.70
C ALA A 65 -12.90 -0.52 -12.14
N SER A 66 -12.49 -0.74 -10.88
CA SER A 66 -12.64 -2.05 -10.23
C SER A 66 -14.10 -2.40 -10.01
N SER A 67 -14.94 -1.46 -9.57
CA SER A 67 -16.38 -1.70 -9.39
C SER A 67 -17.06 -2.05 -10.71
N PHE A 68 -16.79 -1.31 -11.79
CA PHE A 68 -17.36 -1.58 -13.11
C PHE A 68 -16.92 -2.90 -13.74
N THR A 69 -15.72 -3.37 -13.39
CA THR A 69 -15.16 -4.62 -13.92
C THR A 69 -15.35 -5.80 -12.96
N PHE A 70 -16.21 -5.68 -11.94
CA PHE A 70 -16.43 -6.69 -10.90
C PHE A 70 -15.12 -7.17 -10.23
N GLY A 71 -14.16 -6.26 -10.06
CA GLY A 71 -12.88 -6.50 -9.44
C GLY A 71 -11.78 -6.98 -10.38
N LEU A 72 -12.05 -7.22 -11.67
CA LEU A 72 -11.03 -7.67 -12.64
C LEU A 72 -9.91 -6.64 -12.83
N TYR A 73 -10.18 -5.35 -12.64
CA TYR A 73 -9.15 -4.29 -12.70
C TYR A 73 -8.25 -4.21 -11.44
N TYR A 74 -8.60 -4.92 -10.36
CA TYR A 74 -7.87 -4.88 -9.09
C TYR A 74 -6.34 -5.05 -9.19
N PRO A 75 -5.75 -5.99 -9.96
CA PRO A 75 -4.29 -6.12 -10.05
C PRO A 75 -3.60 -4.87 -10.65
N PHE A 76 -4.24 -4.17 -11.59
CA PHE A 76 -3.73 -2.91 -12.12
C PHE A 76 -3.82 -1.81 -11.08
N PHE A 77 -4.96 -1.71 -10.39
CA PHE A 77 -5.16 -0.75 -9.33
C PHE A 77 -4.19 -0.94 -8.14
N ASP A 78 -3.97 -2.17 -7.71
CA ASP A 78 -3.02 -2.52 -6.65
C ASP A 78 -1.58 -2.18 -7.05
N THR A 79 -1.21 -2.46 -8.30
CA THR A 79 0.14 -2.15 -8.81
C THR A 79 0.37 -0.65 -8.91
N GLN A 80 -0.60 0.14 -9.41
CA GLN A 80 -0.47 1.60 -9.50
C GLN A 80 -0.35 2.25 -8.12
N ARG A 81 -1.16 1.81 -7.15
CA ARG A 81 -1.05 2.28 -5.76
C ARG A 81 0.31 1.95 -5.16
N HIS A 82 0.80 0.73 -5.37
CA HIS A 82 2.10 0.31 -4.88
C HIS A 82 3.24 1.11 -5.53
N ALA A 83 3.21 1.26 -6.85
CA ALA A 83 4.16 2.05 -7.63
C ALA A 83 4.24 3.49 -7.11
N PHE A 84 3.08 4.15 -6.92
CA PHE A 84 3.04 5.50 -6.38
C PHE A 84 3.70 5.60 -4.99
N MET A 85 3.38 4.66 -4.09
CA MET A 85 3.91 4.69 -2.73
C MET A 85 5.42 4.42 -2.68
N THR A 86 5.93 3.55 -3.56
CA THR A 86 7.35 3.21 -3.64
C THR A 86 8.14 4.33 -4.35
N ALA A 87 7.72 4.75 -5.54
CA ALA A 87 8.40 5.75 -6.37
C ALA A 87 8.52 7.14 -5.71
N ASN A 88 7.65 7.44 -4.75
CA ASN A 88 7.65 8.69 -3.97
C ASN A 88 8.27 8.55 -2.57
N SER A 89 8.80 7.38 -2.22
CA SER A 89 9.59 7.18 -0.99
C SER A 89 11.06 7.49 -1.27
N TRP A 90 11.70 8.19 -0.34
CA TRP A 90 13.10 8.62 -0.43
C TRP A 90 13.88 8.22 0.82
N PHE A 91 15.17 7.92 0.64
CA PHE A 91 16.14 7.73 1.70
C PHE A 91 17.30 8.71 1.47
N GLY A 92 17.40 9.74 2.30
CA GLY A 92 18.32 10.86 2.06
C GLY A 92 18.07 11.51 0.70
N THR A 93 19.08 11.52 -0.15
CA THR A 93 19.05 12.06 -1.52
C THR A 93 18.61 11.06 -2.60
N ARG A 94 18.41 9.77 -2.28
CA ARG A 94 18.06 8.73 -3.27
C ARG A 94 16.60 8.32 -3.15
N ARG A 95 15.93 8.13 -4.30
CA ARG A 95 14.55 7.62 -4.35
C ARG A 95 14.52 6.09 -4.47
N PHE A 96 13.45 5.48 -3.98
CA PHE A 96 13.08 4.12 -4.36
C PHE A 96 12.42 4.12 -5.73
N ASP A 97 12.67 3.08 -6.53
CA ASP A 97 12.08 2.93 -7.86
C ASP A 97 11.27 1.64 -7.97
N PHE A 98 10.27 1.65 -8.85
CA PHE A 98 9.40 0.51 -9.08
C PHE A 98 9.07 0.34 -10.57
N ASP A 99 9.51 -0.77 -11.17
CA ASP A 99 9.36 -1.09 -12.60
C ASP A 99 8.29 -2.17 -12.88
N GLY A 100 7.48 -2.52 -11.87
CA GLY A 100 6.46 -3.56 -11.98
C GLY A 100 5.21 -3.11 -12.74
N ALA A 101 4.61 -4.04 -13.48
CA ALA A 101 3.43 -3.81 -14.31
C ALA A 101 2.24 -4.69 -13.87
N GLY A 102 1.05 -4.10 -13.80
CA GLY A 102 -0.17 -4.80 -13.37
C GLY A 102 -0.55 -6.00 -14.23
N ARG A 103 -0.20 -5.97 -15.54
CA ARG A 103 -0.46 -7.08 -16.47
C ARG A 103 0.19 -8.39 -16.02
N ALA A 104 1.36 -8.32 -15.39
CA ALA A 104 2.09 -9.52 -14.95
C ALA A 104 1.37 -10.24 -13.79
N LEU A 105 0.54 -9.51 -13.05
CA LEU A 105 -0.28 -10.05 -11.97
C LEU A 105 -1.69 -10.44 -12.43
N PHE A 106 -2.16 -9.96 -13.57
CA PHE A 106 -3.51 -10.21 -14.07
C PHE A 106 -3.76 -11.71 -14.33
N GLY A 107 -2.87 -12.40 -15.05
CA GLY A 107 -3.01 -13.84 -15.32
C GLY A 107 -3.08 -14.68 -14.03
N PRO A 108 -2.10 -14.54 -13.10
CA PRO A 108 -2.15 -15.21 -11.81
C PRO A 108 -3.39 -14.86 -10.98
N PHE A 109 -3.86 -13.62 -11.05
CA PHE A 109 -5.07 -13.17 -10.35
C PHE A 109 -6.31 -13.86 -10.91
N LEU A 110 -6.48 -13.90 -12.24
CA LEU A 110 -7.61 -14.56 -12.89
C LEU A 110 -7.64 -16.07 -12.60
N LEU A 111 -6.48 -16.73 -12.63
CA LEU A 111 -6.37 -18.14 -12.24
C LEU A 111 -6.77 -18.36 -10.78
N THR A 112 -6.34 -17.46 -9.89
CA THR A 112 -6.69 -17.51 -8.45
C THR A 112 -8.20 -17.33 -8.27
N LEU A 113 -8.82 -16.39 -9.00
CA LEU A 113 -10.26 -16.16 -8.98
C LEU A 113 -11.04 -17.40 -9.43
N LEU A 114 -10.64 -18.02 -10.53
CA LEU A 114 -11.28 -19.24 -11.06
C LEU A 114 -11.14 -20.44 -10.11
N LEU A 115 -9.98 -20.59 -9.47
CA LEU A 115 -9.72 -21.67 -8.51
C LEU A 115 -10.27 -21.42 -7.10
N THR A 116 -10.73 -20.20 -6.82
CA THR A 116 -11.26 -19.83 -5.49
C THR A 116 -12.40 -20.74 -5.03
N PRO A 117 -13.48 -21.01 -5.82
CA PRO A 117 -14.55 -21.90 -5.38
C PRO A 117 -14.05 -23.33 -5.10
N PHE A 118 -13.13 -23.85 -5.90
CA PHE A 118 -12.60 -25.21 -5.76
C PHE A 118 -11.66 -25.38 -4.56
N THR A 119 -10.98 -24.31 -4.15
CA THR A 119 -9.99 -24.34 -3.06
C THR A 119 -10.50 -23.72 -1.77
N LEU A 120 -11.78 -23.33 -1.71
CA LEU A 120 -12.38 -22.56 -0.61
C LEU A 120 -11.55 -21.32 -0.23
N GLY A 121 -10.95 -20.68 -1.23
CA GLY A 121 -10.11 -19.49 -1.05
C GLY A 121 -8.68 -19.73 -0.58
N LEU A 122 -8.27 -20.98 -0.31
CA LEU A 122 -6.91 -21.30 0.13
C LEU A 122 -5.84 -20.85 -0.89
N ILE A 123 -6.16 -20.87 -2.20
CA ILE A 123 -5.24 -20.43 -3.26
C ILE A 123 -4.80 -18.96 -3.12
N TRP A 124 -5.57 -18.11 -2.44
CA TRP A 124 -5.22 -16.70 -2.23
C TRP A 124 -3.89 -16.51 -1.50
N PHE A 125 -3.49 -17.44 -0.61
CA PHE A 125 -2.19 -17.34 0.06
C PHE A 125 -1.00 -17.48 -0.90
N TRP A 126 -1.14 -18.30 -1.96
CA TRP A 126 -0.13 -18.43 -3.01
C TRP A 126 -0.11 -17.19 -3.90
N TYR A 127 -1.27 -16.62 -4.22
CA TYR A 127 -1.35 -15.35 -4.93
C TYR A 127 -0.72 -14.21 -4.14
N LEU A 128 -1.02 -14.08 -2.84
CA LEU A 128 -0.41 -13.08 -1.96
C LEU A 128 1.11 -13.25 -1.87
N ALA A 129 1.61 -14.49 -1.75
CA ALA A 129 3.04 -14.76 -1.76
C ALA A 129 3.68 -14.36 -3.10
N ARG A 130 3.09 -14.77 -4.24
CA ARG A 130 3.55 -14.38 -5.59
C ARG A 130 3.55 -12.86 -5.77
N LYS A 131 2.48 -12.18 -5.37
CA LYS A 131 2.35 -10.72 -5.42
C LYS A 131 3.44 -10.03 -4.60
N ARG A 132 3.71 -10.50 -3.39
CA ARG A 132 4.81 -9.98 -2.56
C ARG A 132 6.17 -10.18 -3.23
N ARG A 133 6.45 -11.37 -3.75
CA ARG A 133 7.69 -11.64 -4.49
C ARG A 133 7.83 -10.73 -5.70
N TYR A 134 6.74 -10.53 -6.45
CA TYR A 134 6.70 -9.66 -7.61
C TYR A 134 6.99 -8.19 -7.22
N PHE A 135 6.27 -7.65 -6.24
CA PHE A 135 6.46 -6.26 -5.82
C PHE A 135 7.86 -6.00 -5.25
N TRP A 136 8.38 -6.89 -4.41
CA TRP A 136 9.76 -6.75 -3.91
C TRP A 136 10.78 -6.89 -5.04
N GLY A 137 10.62 -7.89 -5.92
CA GLY A 137 11.49 -8.10 -7.09
C GLY A 137 11.54 -6.93 -8.07
N HIS A 138 10.48 -6.14 -8.13
CA HIS A 138 10.37 -4.94 -8.96
C HIS A 138 10.63 -3.65 -8.19
N THR A 139 11.01 -3.73 -6.91
CA THR A 139 11.44 -2.56 -6.13
C THR A 139 12.96 -2.48 -6.14
N SER A 140 13.48 -1.32 -6.52
CA SER A 140 14.91 -1.05 -6.54
C SER A 140 15.27 0.18 -5.72
N PHE A 141 16.52 0.22 -5.28
CA PHE A 141 17.12 1.33 -4.56
C PHE A 141 18.51 1.57 -5.13
N GLY A 142 18.62 2.57 -6.01
CA GLY A 142 19.83 2.75 -6.82
C GLY A 142 20.06 1.54 -7.73
N ALA A 143 21.27 0.98 -7.70
CA ALA A 143 21.63 -0.22 -8.47
C ALA A 143 21.21 -1.54 -7.77
N ALA A 144 20.80 -1.48 -6.49
CA ALA A 144 20.40 -2.66 -5.75
C ALA A 144 18.90 -2.94 -5.89
N ARG A 145 18.54 -4.22 -5.89
CA ARG A 145 17.16 -4.69 -6.07
C ARG A 145 16.75 -5.57 -4.91
N PHE A 146 15.53 -5.35 -4.42
CA PHE A 146 14.97 -6.21 -3.39
C PHE A 146 14.55 -7.53 -4.01
N ARG A 147 14.79 -8.64 -3.32
CA ARG A 147 14.26 -9.96 -3.69
C ARG A 147 13.51 -10.53 -2.51
N SER A 148 12.38 -11.17 -2.80
CA SER A 148 11.69 -11.98 -1.80
C SER A 148 11.48 -13.41 -2.27
N THR A 149 11.76 -14.37 -1.38
CA THR A 149 11.63 -15.81 -1.60
C THR A 149 10.44 -16.43 -0.87
N VAL A 150 9.53 -15.59 -0.35
CA VAL A 150 8.36 -16.04 0.42
C VAL A 150 7.45 -16.97 -0.40
N THR A 151 7.08 -18.12 0.15
CA THR A 151 6.13 -19.07 -0.45
C THR A 151 4.76 -19.02 0.25
N GLY A 152 3.75 -19.67 -0.35
CA GLY A 152 2.37 -19.64 0.15
C GLY A 152 2.21 -20.30 1.52
N TRP A 153 2.86 -21.45 1.74
CA TRP A 153 2.74 -22.21 2.98
C TRP A 153 3.27 -21.49 4.24
N PRO A 154 4.51 -20.94 4.24
CA PRO A 154 4.99 -20.13 5.36
C PRO A 154 4.13 -18.89 5.62
N LEU A 155 3.57 -18.29 4.56
CA LEU A 155 2.68 -17.15 4.68
C LEU A 155 1.34 -17.53 5.33
N LEU A 156 0.74 -18.64 4.89
CA LEU A 156 -0.48 -19.19 5.47
C LEU A 156 -0.27 -19.48 6.97
N ARG A 157 0.81 -20.19 7.32
CA ARG A 157 1.13 -20.52 8.73
C ARG A 157 1.32 -19.27 9.58
N LEU A 158 1.93 -18.22 9.04
CA LEU A 158 2.05 -16.93 9.72
C LEU A 158 0.68 -16.30 9.96
N MET A 159 -0.17 -16.26 8.93
CA MET A 159 -1.49 -15.62 9.02
C MET A 159 -2.43 -16.40 9.94
N ALA A 160 -2.47 -17.73 9.85
CA ALA A 160 -3.22 -18.59 10.75
C ALA A 160 -2.77 -18.42 12.21
N GLY A 161 -1.46 -18.40 12.45
CA GLY A 161 -0.92 -18.16 13.79
C GLY A 161 -1.24 -16.77 14.34
N ASN A 162 -1.16 -15.73 13.50
CA ASN A 162 -1.55 -14.37 13.91
C ASN A 162 -3.06 -14.28 14.20
N LEU A 163 -3.89 -14.92 13.38
CA LEU A 163 -5.33 -14.95 13.59
C LEU A 163 -5.68 -15.65 14.90
N LEU A 164 -5.09 -16.82 15.16
CA LEU A 164 -5.28 -17.57 16.39
C LEU A 164 -4.88 -16.73 17.61
N LEU A 165 -3.71 -16.07 17.56
CA LEU A 165 -3.27 -15.16 18.62
C LEU A 165 -4.28 -14.04 18.85
N LEU A 166 -4.75 -13.37 17.79
CA LEU A 166 -5.71 -12.29 17.91
C LEU A 166 -7.04 -12.77 18.48
N VAL A 167 -7.59 -13.89 18.01
CA VAL A 167 -8.88 -14.42 18.49
C VAL A 167 -8.79 -14.84 19.95
N LEU A 168 -7.77 -15.61 20.33
CA LEU A 168 -7.63 -16.12 21.70
C LEU A 168 -7.41 -15.00 22.73
N THR A 169 -6.78 -13.90 22.31
CA THR A 169 -6.50 -12.74 23.16
C THR A 169 -7.49 -11.59 22.98
N LEU A 170 -8.59 -11.80 22.24
CA LEU A 170 -9.59 -10.78 21.90
C LEU A 170 -8.96 -9.47 21.35
N GLY A 171 -7.94 -9.63 20.51
CA GLY A 171 -7.23 -8.54 19.84
C GLY A 171 -6.02 -8.00 20.61
N LEU A 172 -5.83 -8.36 21.89
CA LEU A 172 -4.73 -7.84 22.70
C LEU A 172 -3.35 -8.22 22.13
N ALA A 173 -3.24 -9.37 21.46
CA ALA A 173 -2.00 -9.83 20.84
C ALA A 173 -1.57 -9.08 19.56
N TRP A 174 -2.24 -7.99 19.17
CA TRP A 174 -1.94 -7.24 17.94
C TRP A 174 -0.48 -6.76 17.84
N PRO A 175 0.17 -6.21 18.88
CA PRO A 175 1.59 -5.84 18.82
C PRO A 175 2.51 -7.03 18.52
N TRP A 176 2.26 -8.20 19.13
CA TRP A 176 3.04 -9.41 18.90
C TRP A 176 2.84 -9.95 17.47
N ALA A 177 1.60 -9.99 16.98
CA ALA A 177 1.29 -10.35 15.60
C ALA A 177 2.00 -9.41 14.62
N ARG A 178 2.09 -8.11 14.93
CA ARG A 178 2.82 -7.13 14.13
C ARG A 178 4.33 -7.42 14.11
N VAL A 179 4.95 -7.63 15.26
CA VAL A 179 6.39 -7.96 15.36
C VAL A 179 6.71 -9.26 14.61
N ARG A 180 5.90 -10.31 14.80
CA ARG A 180 6.06 -11.60 14.10
C ARG A 180 5.98 -11.42 12.58
N SER A 181 5.05 -10.60 12.10
CA SER A 181 4.88 -10.30 10.67
C SER A 181 6.07 -9.53 10.10
N VAL A 182 6.61 -8.56 10.84
CA VAL A 182 7.79 -7.79 10.44
C VAL A 182 9.03 -8.67 10.40
N ARG A 183 9.26 -9.49 11.43
CA ARG A 183 10.37 -10.47 11.45
C ARG A 183 10.28 -11.46 10.28
N PHE A 184 9.08 -11.94 9.98
CA PHE A 184 8.86 -12.81 8.82
C PHE A 184 9.20 -12.09 7.51
N ALA A 185 8.79 -10.83 7.35
CA ALA A 185 9.13 -10.06 6.14
C ALA A 185 10.65 -9.95 5.97
N PHE A 186 11.39 -9.55 7.01
CA PHE A 186 12.85 -9.46 6.97
C PHE A 186 13.54 -10.80 6.72
N ARG A 187 12.99 -11.91 7.25
CA ARG A 187 13.55 -13.25 7.02
C ARG A 187 13.54 -13.68 5.55
N TYR A 188 12.59 -13.20 4.77
CA TYR A 188 12.42 -13.56 3.35
C TYR A 188 12.72 -12.39 2.40
N LEU A 189 13.35 -11.32 2.89
CA LEU A 189 13.70 -10.16 2.09
C LEU A 189 15.22 -10.03 2.04
N THR A 190 15.78 -10.10 0.85
CA THR A 190 17.20 -9.86 0.59
C THR A 190 17.35 -8.66 -0.31
N LEU A 191 18.52 -8.01 -0.25
CA LEU A 191 18.87 -6.89 -1.11
C LEU A 191 20.09 -7.31 -1.91
N GLU A 192 19.91 -7.41 -3.22
CA GLU A 192 20.92 -7.91 -4.16
C GLU A 192 21.46 -6.75 -5.00
N GLY A 193 22.78 -6.59 -5.06
CA GLY A 193 23.45 -5.61 -5.91
C GLY A 193 24.37 -4.65 -5.15
N PRO A 194 25.20 -3.88 -5.88
CA PRO A 194 26.12 -2.92 -5.30
C PRO A 194 25.33 -1.76 -4.68
N LEU A 195 25.64 -1.44 -3.44
CA LEU A 195 24.93 -0.41 -2.69
C LEU A 195 25.93 0.54 -2.06
N ASP A 196 26.16 1.65 -2.75
CA ASP A 196 26.99 2.75 -2.24
C ASP A 196 26.15 3.58 -1.26
N LEU A 197 26.23 3.17 0.01
CA LEU A 197 25.54 3.84 1.10
C LEU A 197 26.21 5.16 1.49
N ASP A 198 27.52 5.28 1.24
CA ASP A 198 28.30 6.42 1.72
C ASP A 198 28.11 7.63 0.80
N ALA A 199 27.70 7.40 -0.46
CA ALA A 199 27.21 8.46 -1.35
C ALA A 199 25.84 9.05 -0.94
N ILE A 200 25.11 8.43 0.00
CA ILE A 200 23.78 8.91 0.39
C ILE A 200 23.92 9.93 1.50
N GLN A 201 23.54 11.17 1.21
CA GLN A 201 23.59 12.27 2.17
C GLN A 201 22.19 12.62 2.69
N GLN A 202 22.15 13.24 3.87
CA GLN A 202 20.91 13.79 4.42
C GLN A 202 20.49 15.01 3.59
N ASP A 203 19.30 14.97 3.00
CA ASP A 203 18.73 16.13 2.33
C ASP A 203 18.26 17.15 3.39
N ALA A 204 18.70 18.40 3.27
CA ALA A 204 18.35 19.51 4.16
C ALA A 204 16.88 19.93 4.05
N ARG A 205 16.17 19.56 2.97
CA ARG A 205 14.74 19.85 2.77
C ARG A 205 13.78 19.05 3.67
N ALA A 206 14.27 18.38 4.72
CA ALA A 206 13.51 17.44 5.53
C ALA A 206 12.57 18.08 6.59
N ALA A 207 12.17 19.35 6.45
CA ALA A 207 11.45 20.07 7.48
C ALA A 207 10.12 20.68 7.00
N SER A 208 9.03 19.90 7.08
CA SER A 208 7.69 20.33 7.53
C SER A 208 6.67 19.19 7.38
N ALA A 209 6.72 18.18 8.26
CA ALA A 209 5.81 17.03 8.19
C ALA A 209 4.35 17.38 8.56
N THR A 210 4.14 18.48 9.29
CA THR A 210 2.82 18.90 9.79
C THR A 210 2.19 20.00 8.93
N GLY A 211 2.97 21.01 8.53
CA GLY A 211 2.48 22.13 7.71
C GLY A 211 2.10 21.70 6.28
N GLU A 212 2.95 20.91 5.62
CA GLU A 212 2.65 20.39 4.27
C GLU A 212 1.56 19.30 4.26
N GLY A 213 1.33 18.63 5.39
CA GLY A 213 0.28 17.62 5.55
C GLY A 213 -1.10 18.26 5.55
N LEU A 214 -1.28 19.32 6.34
CA LEU A 214 -2.50 20.13 6.37
C LEU A 214 -2.68 20.94 5.09
N ALA A 215 -1.62 21.58 4.58
CA ALA A 215 -1.67 22.30 3.30
C ALA A 215 -2.06 21.37 2.14
N GLY A 216 -1.57 20.13 2.10
CA GLY A 216 -1.96 19.14 1.10
C GLY A 216 -3.39 18.62 1.26
N LEU A 217 -3.99 18.68 2.45
CA LEU A 217 -5.42 18.39 2.66
C LEU A 217 -6.29 19.56 2.19
N LEU A 218 -5.84 20.80 2.45
CA LEU A 218 -6.49 22.00 1.96
C LEU A 218 -6.41 22.11 0.42
N ASP A 219 -5.27 21.77 -0.21
CA ASP A 219 -5.12 21.71 -1.68
C ASP A 219 -6.01 20.63 -2.34
N VAL A 220 -6.45 19.63 -1.57
CA VAL A 220 -7.39 18.60 -2.06
C VAL A 220 -8.85 19.07 -2.00
N GLY A 221 -9.18 19.98 -1.08
CA GLY A 221 -10.52 20.57 -0.93
C GLY A 221 -10.70 21.96 -1.57
N GLY A 222 -9.61 22.67 -1.86
CA GLY A 222 -9.59 24.07 -2.24
C GLY A 222 -9.07 24.30 -3.65
N GLY A 223 -9.84 23.87 -4.65
CA GLY A 223 -9.72 24.37 -6.02
C GLY A 223 -10.50 25.67 -6.23
N PHE A 224 -10.50 26.59 -5.26
CA PHE A 224 -10.96 27.97 -5.46
C PHE A 224 -9.73 28.84 -5.67
N ASP A 225 -9.21 28.78 -6.90
CA ASP A 225 -8.30 29.78 -7.43
C ASP A 225 -9.13 31.03 -7.72
N LEU A 226 -9.33 31.88 -6.70
CA LEU A 226 -9.74 33.25 -6.93
C LEU A 226 -8.44 34.01 -7.22
N GLY A 227 -8.25 34.33 -8.50
CA GLY A 227 -7.09 35.06 -9.01
C GLY A 227 -6.88 36.43 -8.37
#